data_AF-A0A564XZS8-F1
#
_entry.id   AF-A0A564XZS8-F1
#
_cell.length_a   1.000
_cell.length_b   1.000
_cell.length_c   1.000
_cell.angle_alpha   90.00
_cell.angle_beta   90.00
_cell.angle_gamma   90.00
#
_symmetry.space_group_name_H-M   'P 1'
#
loop_
_entity.id
_entity.type
_entity.pdbx_description
1 polymer ?
#
loop_
_entity_poly.entity_id
_entity_poly.type
_entity_poly.pdbx_seq_one_letter_code
_entity_poly.pdbx_strand_id
1 'polypeptide(L)'
;MRLCETAPCVKWVSSEWTECQGTCELGTQERHIRCVRHTSVYTSSPESVTWHSSEVPPDTNNMVVEQEVSPSACESQSKPLEKRSCLLSTDCPYWYQGP
;
A
#
# COMPACT_ATOMS: atom_id res chain seq x y z
N MET A 1 -6.24 16.18 15.66
CA MET A 1 -5.61 15.24 14.71
C MET A 1 -4.44 15.97 14.09
N ARG A 2 -3.19 15.59 14.39
CA ARG A 2 -2.04 16.22 13.73
C ARG A 2 -1.89 15.59 12.35
N LEU A 3 -2.45 16.27 11.36
CA LEU A 3 -2.11 16.06 9.95
C LEU A 3 -0.66 16.52 9.77
N CYS A 4 0.16 15.69 9.12
CA CYS A 4 1.60 15.90 8.95
C CYS A 4 1.88 17.29 8.35
N GLU A 5 2.49 18.19 9.13
CA GLU A 5 2.71 19.60 8.77
C GLU A 5 3.93 19.81 7.85
N THR A 6 4.61 18.74 7.43
CA THR A 6 5.77 18.80 6.53
C THR A 6 5.49 18.05 5.24
N ALA A 7 5.31 18.78 4.14
CA ALA A 7 5.15 18.20 2.82
C ALA A 7 6.47 17.56 2.33
N PRO A 8 6.39 16.43 1.61
CA PRO A 8 5.18 15.71 1.23
C PRO A 8 4.72 14.72 2.32
N CYS A 9 3.44 14.77 2.70
CA CYS A 9 2.81 13.79 3.59
C CYS A 9 2.64 12.45 2.86
N VAL A 10 3.72 11.67 2.79
CA VAL A 10 3.76 10.34 2.17
C VAL A 10 3.84 9.26 3.22
N LYS A 11 3.38 8.05 2.91
CA LYS A 11 3.51 6.88 3.79
C LYS A 11 3.64 5.60 2.98
N TRP A 12 4.34 4.61 3.53
CA TRP A 12 4.26 3.25 3.02
C TRP A 12 2.88 2.65 3.33
N VAL A 13 2.27 2.04 2.31
CA VAL A 13 1.04 1.26 2.43
C VAL A 13 1.31 -0.14 1.91
N SER A 14 0.92 -1.13 2.70
CA SER A 14 1.02 -2.55 2.35
C SER A 14 -0.33 -3.10 1.97
N SER A 15 -0.37 -3.89 0.90
CA SER A 15 -1.50 -4.77 0.60
C SER A 15 -1.56 -5.97 1.56
N GLU A 16 -2.64 -6.74 1.43
CA GLU A 16 -2.76 -8.05 2.08
C GLU A 16 -1.65 -9.00 1.61
N TRP A 17 -1.31 -9.97 2.45
CA TRP A 17 -0.38 -11.03 2.09
C TRP A 17 -1.00 -11.97 1.06
N THR A 18 -0.21 -12.40 0.08
CA THR A 18 -0.60 -13.51 -0.80
C THR A 18 -0.85 -14.77 0.00
N GLU A 19 -1.51 -15.75 -0.61
CA GLU A 19 -1.54 -17.10 -0.06
C GLU A 19 -0.11 -17.63 0.12
N CYS A 20 0.05 -18.53 1.10
CA CYS A 20 1.33 -19.15 1.40
C CYS A 20 1.76 -20.02 0.21
N GLN A 21 2.81 -19.61 -0.50
CA GLN A 21 3.38 -20.38 -1.61
C GLN A 21 4.50 -21.29 -1.12
N GLY A 22 4.43 -22.56 -1.46
CA GLY A 22 5.47 -23.55 -1.17
C GLY A 22 4.90 -24.94 -1.36
N THR A 23 5.73 -25.95 -1.10
CA THR A 23 5.36 -27.34 -1.36
C THR A 23 4.87 -28.04 -0.09
N CYS A 24 5.63 -27.93 1.01
CA CYS A 24 5.26 -28.51 2.29
C CYS A 24 6.07 -27.87 3.44
N GLU A 25 5.56 -27.92 4.67
CA GLU A 25 6.15 -27.42 5.93
C GLU A 25 6.31 -25.90 6.00
N LEU A 26 7.05 -25.32 5.06
CA LEU A 26 7.36 -23.90 5.00
C LEU A 26 7.08 -23.37 3.60
N GLY A 27 6.39 -22.24 3.58
CA GLY A 27 6.17 -21.46 2.39
C GLY A 27 6.60 -20.01 2.58
N THR A 28 6.32 -19.23 1.56
CA THR A 28 6.54 -17.79 1.55
C THR A 28 5.27 -17.06 1.15
N GLN A 29 4.99 -15.95 1.83
CA GLN A 29 4.01 -14.97 1.42
C GLN A 29 4.71 -13.70 0.98
N GLU A 30 4.18 -13.08 -0.06
CA GLU A 30 4.62 -11.80 -0.57
C GLU A 30 3.47 -10.81 -0.49
N ARG A 31 3.77 -9.52 -0.47
CA ARG A 31 2.76 -8.47 -0.58
C ARG A 31 3.32 -7.27 -1.30
N HIS A 32 2.45 -6.54 -1.98
CA HIS A 32 2.82 -5.28 -2.58
C HIS A 32 2.94 -4.18 -1.52
N ILE A 33 4.01 -3.40 -1.61
CA ILE A 33 4.27 -2.22 -0.80
C ILE A 33 4.44 -1.03 -1.74
N ARG A 34 3.70 0.04 -1.46
CA ARG A 34 3.74 1.27 -2.25
C ARG A 34 3.83 2.50 -1.36
N CYS A 35 4.51 3.53 -1.85
CA CYS A 35 4.54 4.83 -1.20
C CYS A 35 3.35 5.62 -1.73
N VAL A 36 2.48 6.12 -0.84
CA VAL A 36 1.31 6.90 -1.23
C VAL A 36 1.32 8.26 -0.56
N ARG A 37 0.73 9.25 -1.24
CA ARG A 37 0.39 10.57 -0.70
C ARG A 37 -1.11 10.67 -0.55
N HIS A 38 -1.56 11.25 0.56
CA HIS A 38 -2.98 11.63 0.72
C HIS A 38 -3.23 12.94 0.01
N THR A 39 -4.13 12.92 -0.97
CA THR A 39 -4.53 14.08 -1.76
C THR A 39 -6.04 14.25 -1.66
N SER A 40 -6.50 15.39 -1.18
CA SER A 40 -7.92 15.75 -1.24
C SER A 40 -8.26 16.11 -2.69
N VAL A 41 -9.17 15.37 -3.31
CA VAL A 41 -9.73 15.74 -4.61
C VAL A 41 -11.07 16.38 -4.37
N TYR A 42 -11.25 17.58 -4.90
CA TYR A 42 -12.53 18.29 -4.91
C TYR A 42 -13.23 17.99 -6.23
N THR A 43 -14.32 17.20 -6.21
CA THR A 43 -15.12 16.88 -7.39
C THR A 43 -16.39 17.72 -7.40
N SER A 44 -16.45 18.74 -8.27
CA SER A 44 -17.66 19.55 -8.46
C SER A 44 -18.69 18.92 -9.42
N SER A 45 -18.36 17.82 -10.13
CA SER A 45 -19.22 17.10 -11.09
C SER A 45 -18.54 15.80 -11.56
N PRO A 46 -19.26 14.72 -11.98
CA PRO A 46 -18.66 13.44 -12.40
C PRO A 46 -17.76 13.47 -13.66
N GLU A 47 -17.56 14.62 -14.32
CA GLU A 47 -16.85 14.67 -15.62
C GLU A 47 -15.61 15.59 -15.65
N SER A 48 -15.03 16.00 -14.52
CA SER A 48 -13.87 16.90 -14.55
C SER A 48 -12.85 16.61 -13.43
N VAL A 49 -11.86 15.77 -13.74
CA VAL A 49 -10.66 15.61 -12.89
C VAL A 49 -9.63 16.66 -13.33
N THR A 50 -9.68 17.86 -12.75
CA THR A 50 -8.64 18.88 -12.96
C THR A 50 -7.73 18.96 -11.74
N TRP A 51 -6.49 18.48 -11.89
CA TRP A 51 -5.44 18.66 -10.89
C TRP A 51 -4.87 20.08 -10.96
N HIS A 52 -4.73 20.69 -9.77
CA HIS A 52 -4.23 22.04 -9.45
C HIS A 52 -5.26 23.18 -9.53
N SER A 53 -5.75 23.67 -8.38
CA SER A 53 -5.49 25.04 -7.87
C SER A 53 -6.42 25.41 -6.69
N SER A 54 -5.99 26.42 -5.94
CA SER A 54 -6.28 26.76 -4.55
C SER A 54 -7.66 27.37 -4.20
N GLU A 55 -8.77 26.96 -4.82
CA GLU A 55 -10.08 27.56 -4.50
C GLU A 55 -11.13 26.46 -4.25
N VAL A 56 -11.63 26.38 -3.01
CA VAL A 56 -12.56 25.33 -2.55
C VAL A 56 -13.99 25.90 -2.52
N PRO A 57 -14.89 25.52 -3.46
CA PRO A 57 -16.31 25.86 -3.39
C PRO A 57 -17.06 25.05 -2.30
N PRO A 58 -18.13 25.59 -1.70
CA PRO A 58 -18.70 25.13 -0.43
C PRO A 58 -19.51 23.81 -0.44
N ASP A 59 -19.69 23.15 -1.60
CA ASP A 59 -20.55 21.96 -1.74
C ASP A 59 -19.82 20.70 -2.21
N THR A 60 -18.53 20.58 -1.86
CA THR A 60 -17.71 19.47 -2.36
C THR A 60 -17.51 18.39 -1.30
N ASN A 61 -18.03 17.19 -1.54
CA ASN A 61 -17.68 16.00 -0.76
C ASN A 61 -16.16 15.79 -0.85
N ASN A 62 -15.43 16.09 0.22
CA ASN A 62 -13.99 15.94 0.26
C ASN A 62 -13.62 14.44 0.24
N MET A 63 -13.21 13.95 -0.93
CA MET A 63 -12.72 12.59 -1.11
C MET A 63 -11.19 12.61 -0.97
N VAL A 64 -10.69 12.05 0.13
CA VAL A 64 -9.26 11.84 0.34
C VAL A 64 -8.85 10.62 -0.49
N VAL A 65 -8.06 10.86 -1.53
CA VAL A 65 -7.53 9.80 -2.40
C VAL A 65 -6.10 9.47 -1.98
N GLU A 66 -5.76 8.18 -2.00
CA GLU A 66 -4.38 7.70 -1.84
C GLU A 66 -3.70 7.60 -3.21
N GLN A 67 -2.89 8.59 -3.57
CA GLN A 67 -2.14 8.58 -4.82
C GLN A 67 -0.78 7.87 -4.63
N GLU A 68 -0.48 6.88 -5.47
CA GLU A 68 0.84 6.25 -5.50
C GLU A 68 1.90 7.22 -6.03
N VAL A 69 3.04 7.29 -5.35
CA VAL A 69 4.18 8.15 -5.67
C VAL A 69 5.47 7.35 -5.69
N SER A 70 6.55 7.96 -6.16
CA SER A 70 7.86 7.32 -6.23
C SER A 70 8.31 6.75 -4.87
N PRO A 71 8.86 5.52 -4.83
CA PRO A 71 9.34 4.88 -3.59
C PRO A 71 10.32 5.73 -2.78
N SER A 72 11.15 6.51 -3.45
CA SER A 72 12.13 7.42 -2.85
C SER A 72 11.50 8.49 -1.95
N ALA A 73 10.22 8.84 -2.16
CA ALA A 73 9.55 9.80 -1.31
C ALA A 73 9.37 9.28 0.13
N CYS A 74 9.25 7.95 0.31
CA CYS A 74 9.09 7.31 1.61
C CYS A 74 10.41 6.72 2.15
N GLU A 75 11.55 6.98 1.53
CA GLU A 75 12.85 6.38 1.90
C GLU A 75 13.31 6.74 3.32
N SER A 76 12.89 7.90 3.82
CA SER A 76 13.12 8.34 5.20
C SER A 76 12.30 7.57 6.24
N GLN A 77 11.34 6.76 5.81
CA GLN A 77 10.48 5.94 6.67
C GLN A 77 10.91 4.48 6.61
N SER A 78 10.66 3.73 7.67
CA SER A 78 10.88 2.29 7.68
C SER A 78 9.98 1.59 6.65
N LYS A 79 10.58 1.01 5.60
CA LYS A 79 9.85 0.21 4.61
C LYS A 79 9.28 -1.05 5.28
N PRO A 80 7.99 -1.36 5.11
CA PRO A 80 7.42 -2.60 5.64
C PRO A 80 8.02 -3.84 4.99
N LEU A 81 7.82 -5.00 5.63
CA LEU A 81 8.30 -6.27 5.09
C LEU A 81 7.52 -6.67 3.85
N GLU A 82 8.21 -6.94 2.73
CA GLU A 82 7.59 -7.33 1.45
C GLU A 82 7.36 -8.84 1.35
N LYS A 83 8.17 -9.63 2.07
CA LYS A 83 8.22 -11.08 2.00
C LYS A 83 8.36 -11.69 3.39
N ARG A 84 7.53 -12.68 3.74
CA ARG A 84 7.60 -13.37 5.04
C ARG A 84 7.45 -14.88 4.89
N SER A 85 7.99 -15.63 5.84
CA SER A 85 7.73 -17.07 5.96
C SER A 85 6.31 -17.33 6.46
N CYS A 86 5.76 -18.46 6.05
CA CYS A 86 4.47 -18.98 6.49
C CYS A 86 4.55 -20.50 6.65
N LEU A 87 3.67 -21.05 7.49
CA LEU A 87 3.59 -22.49 7.71
C LEU A 87 2.60 -23.10 6.72
N LEU A 88 3.04 -24.15 6.01
CA LEU A 88 2.19 -24.98 5.16
C LEU A 88 1.76 -26.24 5.91
N SER A 89 0.89 -27.03 5.28
CA SER A 89 0.54 -28.35 5.81
C SER A 89 1.81 -29.15 6.10
N THR A 90 1.79 -29.87 7.23
CA THR A 90 2.86 -30.78 7.64
C THR A 90 2.74 -32.17 7.00
N ASP A 91 1.68 -32.41 6.23
CA ASP A 91 1.51 -33.66 5.47
C ASP A 91 2.25 -33.55 4.13
N CYS A 92 3.54 -33.88 4.16
CA CYS A 92 4.37 -33.87 2.97
C CYS A 92 4.30 -35.21 2.26
N PRO A 93 4.26 -35.22 0.92
CA PRO A 93 4.50 -36.45 0.20
C PRO A 93 5.89 -37.00 0.55
N TYR A 94 6.01 -38.32 0.66
CA TYR A 94 7.22 -39.01 1.10
C TYR A 94 8.48 -38.74 0.26
N TRP A 95 8.31 -38.22 -0.95
CA TRP A 95 9.40 -37.85 -1.87
C TRP A 95 9.84 -36.39 -1.69
N TYR A 96 9.18 -35.60 -0.84
CA TYR A 96 9.59 -34.24 -0.53
C TYR A 96 10.80 -34.26 0.40
N GLN A 97 11.87 -33.57 0.00
CA GLN A 97 13.15 -33.56 0.73
C GLN A 97 13.47 -32.20 1.39
N GLY A 98 12.49 -31.28 1.41
CA GLY A 98 12.68 -29.93 1.94
C GLY A 98 13.56 -29.03 1.06
N PRO A 99 13.67 -27.73 1.38
CA PRO A 99 14.64 -26.81 0.79
C PRO A 99 16.06 -26.96 1.37
#